data_AF-A0A844EDI8-F1
#
_entry.id   AF-A0A844EDI8-F1
#
_cell.length_a   1.000
_cell.length_b   1.000
_cell.length_c   1.000
_cell.angle_alpha   90.00
_cell.angle_beta   90.00
_cell.angle_gamma   90.00
#
_symmetry.space_group_name_H-M   'P 1'
#
loop_
_entity.id
_entity.type
_entity.pdbx_description
1 polymer ?
#
loop_
_entity_poly.entity_id
_entity_poly.type
_entity_poly.pdbx_seq_one_letter_code
_entity_poly.pdbx_strand_id
1 'polypeptide(L)'
;MEQQYSEVEAEKHFENNRLWFRRFQTTRSYRKLTKPERAAAGYITQAFVGLAYKYQLRNPRRYTATSVKEVVLTLFPEKIAATNVFFTSVIPVMRRYFIFLGVQHKISNVDTLIRALDTIKVRQLLDGHRETKNWDAHKRLGMQVLMGY
;
A
#
# COMPACT_ATOMS: atom_id res chain seq x y z
N MET A 1 -27.98 1.10 4.19
CA MET A 1 -27.20 -0.15 4.33
C MET A 1 -25.76 0.23 4.54
N GLU A 2 -25.24 0.01 5.74
CA GLU A 2 -23.79 0.09 5.98
C GLU A 2 -23.11 -1.01 5.15
N GLN A 3 -22.04 -0.65 4.44
CA GLN A 3 -21.23 -1.67 3.77
C GLN A 3 -20.58 -2.53 4.86
N GLN A 4 -20.64 -3.84 4.71
CA GLN A 4 -19.95 -4.79 5.55
C GLN A 4 -18.81 -5.44 4.77
N TYR A 5 -17.79 -5.91 5.49
CA TYR A 5 -16.70 -6.67 4.90
C TYR A 5 -17.22 -7.95 4.24
N SER A 6 -16.67 -8.29 3.09
CA SER A 6 -16.97 -9.52 2.35
C SER A 6 -15.67 -10.11 1.82
N GLU A 7 -15.42 -11.38 2.16
CA GLU A 7 -14.24 -12.12 1.68
C GLU A 7 -14.26 -12.29 0.17
N VAL A 8 -15.43 -12.53 -0.42
CA VAL A 8 -15.60 -12.65 -1.87
C VAL A 8 -15.19 -11.36 -2.57
N GLU A 9 -15.59 -10.21 -2.04
CA GLU A 9 -15.18 -8.91 -2.60
C GLU A 9 -13.70 -8.61 -2.33
N ALA A 10 -13.15 -9.03 -1.17
CA ALA A 10 -11.73 -8.92 -0.90
C ALA A 10 -10.90 -9.69 -1.94
N GLU A 11 -11.29 -10.94 -2.23
CA GLU A 11 -10.64 -11.78 -3.23
C GLU A 11 -10.70 -11.14 -4.62
N LYS A 12 -11.86 -10.60 -5.01
CA LYS A 12 -11.99 -9.83 -6.26
C LYS A 12 -11.04 -8.64 -6.30
N HIS A 13 -10.86 -7.93 -5.19
CA HIS A 13 -9.91 -6.81 -5.13
C HIS A 13 -8.46 -7.28 -5.27
N PHE A 14 -8.08 -8.39 -4.63
CA PHE A 14 -6.76 -8.99 -4.78
C PHE A 14 -6.49 -9.47 -6.20
N GLU A 15 -7.44 -10.17 -6.81
CA GLU A 15 -7.32 -10.67 -8.18
C GLU A 15 -7.22 -9.55 -9.22
N ASN A 16 -8.06 -8.52 -9.08
CA ASN A 16 -7.97 -7.34 -9.93
C ASN A 16 -6.61 -6.64 -9.77
N ASN A 17 -6.15 -6.45 -8.53
CA ASN A 17 -4.83 -5.87 -8.26
C ASN A 17 -3.71 -6.70 -8.88
N ARG A 18 -3.76 -8.03 -8.79
CA ARG A 18 -2.79 -8.96 -9.40
C ARG A 18 -2.71 -8.77 -10.91
N LEU A 19 -3.87 -8.74 -11.59
CA LEU A 19 -3.94 -8.51 -13.04
C LEU A 19 -3.41 -7.14 -13.43
N TRP A 20 -3.78 -6.10 -12.68
CA TRP A 20 -3.31 -4.74 -12.92
C TRP A 20 -1.81 -4.60 -12.65
N PHE A 21 -1.28 -5.26 -11.62
CA PHE A 21 0.14 -5.24 -11.31
C PHE A 21 0.97 -5.91 -12.41
N ARG A 22 0.52 -7.06 -12.94
CA ARG A 22 1.17 -7.68 -14.11
C ARG A 22 1.27 -6.74 -15.30
N ARG A 23 0.20 -5.97 -15.57
CA ARG A 23 0.21 -4.93 -16.60
C ARG A 23 1.11 -3.76 -16.24
N PHE A 24 1.12 -3.33 -14.98
CA PHE A 24 2.00 -2.26 -14.50
C PHE A 24 3.47 -2.60 -14.75
N GLN A 25 3.88 -3.86 -14.54
CA GLN A 25 5.26 -4.33 -14.74
C GLN A 25 5.78 -4.11 -16.17
N THR A 26 4.91 -4.07 -17.18
CA THR A 26 5.32 -3.87 -18.57
C THR A 26 5.52 -2.38 -18.93
N THR A 27 5.08 -1.47 -18.07
CA THR A 27 5.06 -0.03 -18.36
C THR A 27 6.39 0.68 -18.13
N ARG A 28 6.58 1.82 -18.81
CA ARG A 28 7.70 2.74 -18.54
C ARG A 28 7.70 3.24 -17.09
N SER A 29 6.53 3.40 -16.47
CA SER A 29 6.41 3.80 -15.06
C SER A 29 7.10 2.78 -14.15
N TYR A 30 6.83 1.48 -14.32
CA TYR A 30 7.50 0.45 -13.53
C TYR A 30 9.00 0.36 -13.80
N ARG A 31 9.43 0.52 -15.06
CA ARG A 31 10.87 0.50 -15.41
C ARG A 31 11.68 1.62 -14.75
N LYS A 32 11.03 2.73 -14.37
CA LYS A 32 11.65 3.85 -13.64
C LYS A 32 11.77 3.61 -12.13
N LEU A 33 11.29 2.48 -11.62
CA LEU A 33 11.52 2.09 -10.23
C LEU A 33 12.93 1.50 -10.08
N THR A 34 13.58 1.81 -8.97
CA THR A 34 14.88 1.22 -8.62
C THR A 34 14.75 -0.29 -8.40
N LYS A 35 15.87 -1.03 -8.33
CA LYS A 35 15.86 -2.47 -8.04
C LYS A 35 15.13 -2.80 -6.70
N PRO A 36 15.42 -2.13 -5.56
CA PRO A 36 14.69 -2.40 -4.32
C PRO A 36 13.21 -2.04 -4.41
N GLU A 37 12.86 -0.93 -5.07
CA GLU A 37 11.45 -0.55 -5.27
C GLU A 37 10.68 -1.59 -6.08
N ARG A 38 11.27 -2.12 -7.17
CA ARG A 38 10.66 -3.19 -7.97
C ARG A 38 10.48 -4.48 -7.18
N ALA A 39 11.46 -4.84 -6.36
CA ALA A 39 11.38 -6.02 -5.50
C ALA A 39 10.24 -5.91 -4.47
N ALA A 40 10.02 -4.72 -3.91
CA ALA A 40 8.94 -4.47 -2.96
C ALA A 40 7.58 -4.18 -3.62
N ALA A 41 7.55 -3.83 -4.90
CA ALA A 41 6.37 -3.21 -5.53
C ALA A 41 5.12 -4.09 -5.50
N GLY A 42 5.26 -5.39 -5.73
CA GLY A 42 4.12 -6.31 -5.74
C GLY A 42 3.47 -6.42 -4.35
N TYR A 43 4.29 -6.54 -3.32
CA TYR A 43 3.81 -6.61 -1.95
C TYR A 43 3.21 -5.28 -1.49
N ILE A 44 3.83 -4.13 -1.82
CA ILE A 44 3.31 -2.80 -1.48
C ILE A 44 1.90 -2.58 -2.05
N THR A 45 1.68 -2.85 -3.35
CA THR A 45 0.38 -2.61 -3.99
C THR A 45 -0.68 -3.57 -3.47
N GLN A 46 -0.33 -4.85 -3.26
CA GLN A 46 -1.22 -5.83 -2.68
C GLN A 46 -1.61 -5.48 -1.24
N ALA A 47 -0.65 -5.09 -0.41
CA ALA A 47 -0.90 -4.67 0.96
C ALA A 47 -1.80 -3.43 1.01
N PHE A 48 -1.55 -2.45 0.12
CA PHE A 48 -2.40 -1.27 0.02
C PHE A 48 -3.87 -1.62 -0.26
N VAL A 49 -4.12 -2.43 -1.30
CA VAL A 49 -5.48 -2.83 -1.68
C VAL A 49 -6.16 -3.62 -0.56
N GLY A 50 -5.44 -4.58 0.03
CA GLY A 50 -5.96 -5.41 1.12
C GLY A 50 -6.32 -4.60 2.37
N LEU A 51 -5.42 -3.70 2.80
CA LEU A 51 -5.64 -2.88 4.00
C LEU A 51 -6.73 -1.82 3.77
N ALA A 52 -6.74 -1.16 2.61
CA ALA A 52 -7.78 -0.19 2.25
C ALA A 52 -9.18 -0.83 2.24
N TYR A 53 -9.30 -2.05 1.72
CA TYR A 53 -10.59 -2.74 1.73
C TYR A 53 -10.94 -3.26 3.12
N LYS A 54 -10.03 -3.97 3.79
CA LYS A 54 -10.30 -4.60 5.08
C LYS A 54 -10.69 -3.61 6.17
N TYR A 55 -10.04 -2.44 6.24
CA TYR A 55 -10.21 -1.50 7.34
C TYR A 55 -11.05 -0.27 6.98
N GLN A 56 -11.20 0.07 5.70
CA GLN A 56 -11.94 1.26 5.27
C GLN A 56 -13.07 0.95 4.28
N LEU A 57 -13.24 -0.33 3.87
CA LEU A 57 -14.18 -0.78 2.84
C LEU A 57 -14.05 0.01 1.53
N ARG A 58 -12.82 0.45 1.23
CA ARG A 58 -12.52 1.26 0.05
C ARG A 58 -12.00 0.38 -1.08
N ASN A 59 -12.72 0.43 -2.19
CA ASN A 59 -12.23 -0.04 -3.48
C ASN A 59 -11.51 1.09 -4.25
N PRO A 60 -10.78 0.77 -5.33
CA PRO A 60 -9.99 1.74 -6.09
C PRO A 60 -10.74 2.99 -6.54
N ARG A 61 -12.02 2.86 -6.94
CA ARG A 61 -12.85 4.00 -7.37
C ARG A 61 -13.26 4.93 -6.23
N ARG A 62 -13.06 4.51 -4.98
CA ARG A 62 -13.47 5.23 -3.77
C ARG A 62 -12.28 5.66 -2.90
N TYR A 63 -11.05 5.52 -3.39
CA TYR A 63 -9.88 6.04 -2.67
C TYR A 63 -9.97 7.55 -2.50
N THR A 64 -9.55 8.05 -1.35
CA THR A 64 -9.50 9.47 -1.01
C THR A 64 -8.12 9.81 -0.46
N ALA A 65 -7.81 11.11 -0.36
CA ALA A 65 -6.56 11.56 0.26
C ALA A 65 -6.43 11.03 1.70
N THR A 66 -7.52 11.08 2.48
CA THR A 66 -7.57 10.55 3.85
C THR A 66 -7.31 9.05 3.88
N SER A 67 -7.97 8.29 2.99
CA SER A 67 -7.84 6.83 2.96
C SER A 67 -6.39 6.41 2.65
N VAL A 68 -5.74 7.08 1.69
CA VAL A 68 -4.32 6.85 1.35
C VAL A 68 -3.42 7.14 2.53
N LYS A 69 -3.61 8.30 3.19
CA LYS A 69 -2.79 8.69 4.34
C LYS A 69 -2.92 7.70 5.48
N GLU A 70 -4.13 7.29 5.82
CA GLU A 70 -4.38 6.33 6.90
C GLU A 70 -3.77 4.96 6.59
N VAL A 71 -3.93 4.44 5.36
CA VAL A 71 -3.29 3.17 4.99
C VAL A 71 -1.77 3.27 5.09
N VAL A 72 -1.18 4.33 4.56
CA VAL A 72 0.27 4.47 4.45
C VAL A 72 0.93 4.85 5.78
N LEU A 73 0.34 5.76 6.56
CA LEU A 73 0.93 6.25 7.82
C LEU A 73 0.53 5.43 9.05
N THR A 74 -0.63 4.77 9.03
CA THR A 74 -1.14 4.05 10.20
C THR A 74 -1.08 2.54 9.94
N LEU A 75 -1.83 2.05 8.96
CA LEU A 75 -2.01 0.61 8.78
C LEU A 75 -0.73 -0.09 8.30
N PHE A 76 0.07 0.54 7.45
CA PHE A 76 1.35 -0.02 7.01
C PHE A 76 2.32 -0.19 8.19
N PRO A 77 2.65 0.87 8.97
CA PRO A 77 3.47 0.72 10.17
C PRO A 77 2.88 -0.20 11.23
N GLU A 78 1.56 -0.28 11.38
CA GLU A 78 0.93 -1.10 12.42
C GLU A 78 0.90 -2.59 12.05
N LYS A 79 0.60 -2.91 10.79
CA LYS A 79 0.24 -4.26 10.34
C LYS A 79 1.35 -4.98 9.58
N ILE A 80 2.31 -4.25 9.01
CA ILE A 80 3.33 -4.85 8.13
C ILE A 80 4.64 -5.02 8.89
N ALA A 81 5.06 -6.28 9.03
CA ALA A 81 6.39 -6.68 9.47
C ALA A 81 7.33 -6.74 8.25
N ALA A 82 8.08 -5.67 8.00
CA ALA A 82 8.99 -5.57 6.86
C ALA A 82 10.21 -4.70 7.18
N THR A 83 11.22 -4.76 6.31
CA THR A 83 12.48 -4.02 6.47
C THR A 83 12.32 -2.53 6.14
N ASN A 84 13.31 -1.71 6.53
CA ASN A 84 13.35 -0.28 6.15
C ASN A 84 13.22 -0.10 4.62
N VAL A 85 13.79 -1.02 3.83
CA VAL A 85 13.76 -0.98 2.35
C VAL A 85 12.32 -1.02 1.83
N PHE A 86 11.43 -1.78 2.46
CA PHE A 86 10.01 -1.78 2.14
C PHE A 86 9.41 -0.38 2.35
N PHE A 87 9.57 0.17 3.55
CA PHE A 87 8.98 1.46 3.93
C PHE A 87 9.52 2.64 3.12
N THR A 88 10.81 2.65 2.78
CA THR A 88 11.38 3.66 1.87
C THR A 88 10.85 3.53 0.44
N SER A 89 10.41 2.35 0.04
CA SER A 89 9.87 2.08 -1.31
C SER A 89 8.38 2.40 -1.45
N VAL A 90 7.64 2.56 -0.34
CA VAL A 90 6.17 2.75 -0.36
C VAL A 90 5.75 3.94 -1.21
N ILE A 91 6.28 5.12 -0.93
CA ILE A 91 5.90 6.36 -1.62
C ILE A 91 6.22 6.30 -3.13
N PRO A 92 7.45 6.00 -3.58
CA PRO A 92 7.76 5.97 -5.01
C PRO A 92 6.97 4.89 -5.76
N VAL A 93 6.76 3.71 -5.17
CA VAL A 93 5.94 2.65 -5.79
C VAL A 93 4.49 3.09 -5.92
N MET A 94 3.86 3.53 -4.82
CA MET A 94 2.44 3.91 -4.81
C MET A 94 2.16 5.08 -5.76
N ARG A 95 3.05 6.08 -5.82
CA ARG A 95 2.92 7.21 -6.75
C ARG A 95 2.85 6.70 -8.20
N ARG A 96 3.80 5.85 -8.60
CA ARG A 96 3.84 5.32 -9.98
C ARG A 96 2.67 4.37 -10.28
N TYR A 97 2.24 3.61 -9.29
CA TYR A 97 1.11 2.70 -9.43
C TYR A 97 -0.21 3.46 -9.59
N PHE A 98 -0.47 4.53 -8.83
CA PHE A 98 -1.64 5.38 -9.00
C PHE A 98 -1.67 6.07 -10.37
N ILE A 99 -0.52 6.57 -10.85
CA ILE A 99 -0.43 7.10 -12.23
C ILE A 99 -0.87 6.04 -13.24
N PHE A 100 -0.35 4.82 -13.11
CA PHE A 100 -0.73 3.71 -13.97
C PHE A 100 -2.23 3.38 -13.89
N LEU A 101 -2.79 3.27 -12.68
CA LEU A 101 -4.22 3.01 -12.50
C LEU A 101 -5.09 4.12 -13.09
N GLY A 102 -4.62 5.36 -13.03
CA GLY A 102 -5.25 6.52 -13.66
C GLY A 102 -5.34 6.39 -15.18
N VAL A 103 -4.20 6.11 -15.83
CA VAL A 103 -4.12 5.88 -17.28
C VAL A 103 -4.99 4.68 -17.71
N GLN A 104 -5.17 3.68 -16.85
CA GLN A 104 -6.04 2.53 -17.11
C GLN A 104 -7.50 2.74 -16.69
N HIS A 105 -7.89 3.97 -16.31
CA HIS A 105 -9.22 4.36 -15.84
C HIS A 105 -9.75 3.50 -14.68
N LYS A 106 -8.87 3.01 -13.81
CA LYS A 106 -9.22 2.22 -12.61
C LYS A 106 -9.50 3.11 -11.40
N ILE A 107 -8.89 4.29 -11.40
CA ILE A 107 -9.14 5.37 -10.44
C ILE A 107 -9.37 6.68 -11.20
N SER A 108 -10.13 7.61 -10.63
CA SER A 108 -10.49 8.88 -11.27
C SER A 108 -9.80 10.11 -10.68
N ASN A 109 -9.28 10.02 -9.45
CA ASN A 109 -8.76 11.16 -8.68
C ASN A 109 -7.25 11.08 -8.44
N VAL A 110 -6.49 10.67 -9.46
CA VAL A 110 -5.04 10.41 -9.41
C VAL A 110 -4.27 11.55 -8.74
N ASP A 111 -4.49 12.79 -9.17
CA ASP A 111 -3.77 13.96 -8.65
C ASP A 111 -4.00 14.17 -7.15
N THR A 112 -5.23 13.94 -6.67
CA THR A 112 -5.56 14.00 -5.25
C THR A 112 -4.81 12.95 -4.45
N LEU A 113 -4.71 11.72 -4.97
CA LEU A 113 -3.99 10.64 -4.28
C LEU A 113 -2.48 10.87 -4.30
N ILE A 114 -1.93 11.38 -5.40
CA ILE A 114 -0.51 11.72 -5.51
C ILE A 114 -0.17 12.85 -4.53
N ARG A 115 -0.95 13.93 -4.49
CA ARG A 115 -0.74 15.01 -3.52
C ARG A 115 -0.80 14.50 -2.08
N ALA A 116 -1.69 13.56 -1.78
CA ALA A 116 -1.75 12.94 -0.47
C ALA A 116 -0.45 12.20 -0.12
N LEU A 117 0.11 11.42 -1.06
CA LEU A 117 1.41 10.77 -0.90
C LEU A 117 2.56 11.78 -0.76
N ASP A 118 2.54 12.87 -1.51
CA ASP A 118 3.60 13.88 -1.51
C ASP A 118 3.70 14.62 -0.16
N THR A 119 2.60 14.69 0.61
CA THR A 119 2.62 15.24 1.97
C THR A 119 3.24 14.30 3.01
N ILE A 120 3.46 13.03 2.66
CA ILE A 120 4.02 12.02 3.58
C ILE A 120 5.55 12.07 3.48
N LYS A 121 6.22 12.26 4.61
CA LYS A 121 7.68 12.16 4.67
C LYS A 121 8.07 10.71 4.90
N VAL A 122 9.04 10.19 4.15
CA VAL A 122 9.58 8.82 4.33
C VAL A 122 9.99 8.56 5.80
N ARG A 123 10.54 9.58 6.47
CA ARG A 123 10.89 9.50 7.89
C ARG A 123 9.71 9.13 8.79
N GLN A 124 8.49 9.61 8.51
CA GLN A 124 7.31 9.23 9.29
C GLN A 124 7.00 7.73 9.18
N LEU A 125 7.24 7.12 8.02
CA LEU A 125 7.09 5.68 7.83
C LEU A 125 8.15 4.90 8.60
N LEU A 126 9.41 5.36 8.52
CA LEU A 126 10.56 4.76 9.21
C LEU A 126 10.41 4.80 10.73
N ASP A 127 10.03 5.95 11.26
CA ASP A 127 9.83 6.14 12.70
C ASP A 127 8.60 5.34 13.16
N GLY A 128 7.51 5.40 12.41
CA GLY A 128 6.26 4.70 12.73
C GLY A 128 6.44 3.18 12.79
N HIS A 129 7.18 2.56 11.86
CA HIS A 129 7.29 1.10 11.82
C HIS A 129 8.26 0.52 12.85
N ARG A 130 9.12 1.33 13.46
CA ARG A 130 10.08 0.92 14.51
C ARG A 130 9.49 1.00 15.92
N GLU A 131 8.47 1.82 16.07
CA GLU A 131 7.81 2.09 17.34
C GLU A 131 6.87 0.92 17.72
N THR A 132 7.29 0.09 18.68
CA THR A 132 6.63 -1.19 19.02
C THR A 132 5.23 -1.00 19.59
N LYS A 133 4.96 0.13 20.25
CA LYS A 133 3.61 0.49 20.74
C LYS A 133 2.60 0.64 19.59
N ASN A 134 3.07 0.96 18.39
CA ASN A 134 2.23 1.10 17.21
C ASN A 134 1.95 -0.25 16.52
N TRP A 135 2.54 -1.35 16.97
CA TRP A 135 2.37 -2.65 16.31
C TRP A 135 1.18 -3.40 16.87
N ASP A 136 0.45 -4.05 15.98
CA ASP A 136 -0.55 -5.02 16.39
C ASP A 136 0.08 -6.34 16.85
N ALA A 137 -0.75 -7.22 17.40
CA ALA A 137 -0.30 -8.50 17.96
C ALA A 137 0.39 -9.37 16.90
N HIS A 138 -0.12 -9.40 15.67
CA HIS A 138 0.44 -10.21 14.59
C HIS A 138 1.81 -9.70 14.13
N LYS A 139 1.96 -8.38 14.01
CA LYS A 139 3.24 -7.77 13.66
C LYS A 139 4.29 -8.02 14.75
N ARG A 140 3.93 -7.94 16.03
CA ARG A 140 4.87 -8.26 17.14
C ARG A 140 5.44 -9.67 17.00
N LEU A 141 4.57 -10.66 16.76
CA LEU A 141 4.98 -12.04 16.53
C LEU A 141 5.88 -12.17 15.28
N GLY A 142 5.50 -11.55 14.16
CA GLY A 142 6.31 -11.57 12.94
C GLY A 142 7.69 -10.93 13.11
N MET A 143 7.78 -9.83 13.87
CA MET A 143 9.04 -9.16 14.15
C MET A 143 9.94 -9.93 15.12
N GLN A 144 9.39 -10.70 16.08
CA GLN A 144 10.18 -11.61 16.92
C GLN A 144 10.94 -12.63 16.05
N VAL A 145 10.25 -13.25 15.11
CA VAL A 145 10.85 -14.21 14.16
C VAL A 145 11.90 -13.55 13.27
N LEU A 146 11.63 -12.34 12.77
CA LEU A 146 12.56 -11.62 11.88
C LEU A 146 13.80 -11.06 12.60
N MET A 147 13.68 -10.73 13.88
CA MET A 147 14.77 -10.18 14.69
C MET A 147 15.54 -11.25 15.49
N GLY A 148 15.05 -12.50 15.53
CA GLY A 148 15.74 -13.63 16.15
C GLY A 148 15.63 -13.68 17.67
N TYR A 149 14.48 -13.29 18.22
CA TYR A 149 14.14 -13.47 19.64
C TYR A 149 13.37 -14.76 19.90
#